data_AF-A0A3B8HL28-F1
#
_entry.id   AF-A0A3B8HL28-F1
#
_cell.length_a   1.000
_cell.length_b   1.000
_cell.length_c   1.000
_cell.angle_alpha   90.00
_cell.angle_beta   90.00
_cell.angle_gamma   90.00
#
_symmetry.space_group_name_H-M   'P 1'
#
loop_
_entity.id
_entity.type
_entity.pdbx_description
1 polymer ?
#
loop_
_entity_poly.entity_id
_entity_poly.type
_entity_poly.pdbx_seq_one_letter_code
_entity_poly.pdbx_strand_id
1 'polypeptide(L)'
;MQNLWAPWRIEYILGKRESYCIFCPEGDGLSDETRLILHRGRHVMVMMNKYPYNNGHLLVAPWRHASSLTDLHDEERLELMQWVTRCTSILSTVMNPDGFNIGMNLGAEAGAGVEEHLHFHVVPRWRGDTNF
;
A
#
# COMPACT_ATOMS: atom_id res chain seq x y z
N MET A 1 15.01 3.49 -19.63
CA MET A 1 14.46 3.79 -18.29
C MET A 1 14.95 5.19 -17.92
N GLN A 2 14.05 6.15 -17.76
CA GLN A 2 14.41 7.45 -17.17
C GLN A 2 14.41 7.29 -15.64
N ASN A 3 15.37 7.92 -14.96
CA ASN A 3 15.53 7.75 -13.52
C ASN A 3 14.31 8.28 -12.75
N LEU A 4 13.73 7.44 -11.89
CA LEU A 4 12.73 7.86 -10.90
C LEU A 4 13.47 8.41 -9.68
N TRP A 5 13.42 9.73 -9.49
CA TRP A 5 14.05 10.40 -8.35
C TRP A 5 13.08 10.45 -7.18
N ALA A 6 13.40 9.73 -6.10
CA ALA A 6 12.62 9.71 -4.87
C ALA A 6 13.48 10.10 -3.65
N PRO A 7 14.03 11.33 -3.60
CA PRO A 7 14.94 11.76 -2.53
C PRO A 7 14.30 11.65 -1.13
N TRP A 8 12.98 11.76 -1.02
CA TRP A 8 12.24 11.56 0.24
C TRP A 8 12.34 10.12 0.79
N ARG A 9 12.77 9.14 -0.01
CA ARG A 9 13.02 7.77 0.46
C ARG A 9 14.35 7.62 1.20
N ILE A 10 15.21 8.65 1.24
CA ILE A 10 16.53 8.52 1.87
C ILE A 10 16.43 8.13 3.35
N GLU A 11 15.42 8.65 4.07
CA GLU A 11 15.15 8.28 5.45
C GLU A 11 14.75 6.81 5.62
N TYR A 12 14.00 6.25 4.66
CA TYR A 12 13.66 4.83 4.66
C TYR A 12 14.89 3.97 4.39
N ILE A 13 15.73 4.37 3.43
CA ILE A 13 16.92 3.62 3.01
C ILE A 13 17.98 3.61 4.11
N LEU A 14 18.21 4.76 4.76
CA LEU A 14 19.20 4.91 5.83
C LEU A 14 18.65 4.59 7.22
N GLY A 15 17.33 4.56 7.36
CA GLY A 15 16.63 4.33 8.61
C GLY A 15 16.78 2.90 9.12
N LYS A 16 16.56 2.73 10.44
CA LYS A 16 16.48 1.39 11.02
C LYS A 16 15.18 0.73 10.59
N ARG A 17 15.24 -0.56 10.25
CA ARG A 17 14.03 -1.36 10.05
C ARG A 17 13.36 -1.56 11.40
N GLU A 18 12.06 -1.30 11.45
CA GLU A 18 11.24 -1.59 12.61
C GLU A 18 11.21 -3.11 12.85
N SER A 19 11.13 -3.50 14.13
CA SER A 19 11.04 -4.92 14.52
C SER A 19 9.62 -5.48 14.41
N TYR A 20 8.65 -4.65 14.02
CA TYR A 20 7.24 -5.00 13.94
C TYR A 20 6.70 -4.80 12.50
N CYS A 21 5.63 -5.49 12.17
CA CYS A 21 4.94 -5.32 10.90
C CYS A 21 3.97 -4.14 10.96
N ILE A 22 4.14 -3.15 10.07
CA ILE A 22 3.31 -1.94 10.01
C ILE A 22 1.83 -2.20 9.70
N PHE A 23 1.53 -3.36 9.09
CA PHE A 23 0.18 -3.78 8.74
C PHE A 23 -0.44 -4.70 9.80
N CYS A 24 0.29 -5.12 10.84
CA CYS A 24 -0.34 -5.90 11.91
C CYS A 24 -1.19 -4.98 12.80
N PRO A 25 -2.38 -5.42 13.27
CA PRO A 25 -3.23 -4.61 14.14
C PRO A 25 -2.51 -4.22 15.43
N GLU A 26 -1.78 -5.16 16.02
CA GLU A 26 -1.02 -4.98 17.26
C GLU A 26 0.21 -4.08 17.09
N GLY A 27 0.73 -3.99 15.85
CA GLY A 27 1.77 -3.04 15.41
C GLY A 27 2.71 -2.53 16.50
N ASP A 28 2.68 -1.22 16.69
CA ASP A 28 3.45 -0.44 17.66
C ASP A 28 2.56 0.26 18.71
N GLY A 29 1.26 0.02 18.68
CA GLY A 29 0.28 0.70 19.53
C GLY A 29 0.01 2.17 19.17
N LEU A 30 0.51 2.68 18.04
CA LEU A 30 0.26 4.06 17.61
C LEU A 30 -1.16 4.25 17.06
N SER A 31 -1.62 5.51 17.06
CA SER A 31 -2.93 5.89 16.55
C SER A 31 -3.03 5.71 15.02
N ASP A 32 -4.26 5.61 14.52
CA ASP A 32 -4.53 5.52 13.08
C ASP A 32 -3.95 6.71 12.31
N GLU A 33 -4.02 7.91 12.89
CA GLU A 33 -3.47 9.13 12.28
C GLU A 33 -1.95 9.04 12.11
N THR A 34 -1.23 8.60 13.16
CA THR A 34 0.23 8.46 13.09
C THR A 34 0.66 7.35 12.13
N ARG A 35 -0.14 6.28 12.05
CA ARG A 35 0.08 5.16 11.13
C ARG A 35 -0.43 5.41 9.70
N LEU A 36 -1.06 6.57 9.47
CA LEU A 36 -1.68 6.94 8.20
C LEU A 36 -2.79 5.97 7.75
N ILE A 37 -3.47 5.32 8.69
CA ILE A 37 -4.62 4.43 8.43
C ILE A 37 -5.83 5.30 8.11
N LEU A 38 -6.42 5.08 6.94
CA LEU A 38 -7.60 5.79 6.47
C LEU A 38 -8.90 5.02 6.74
N HIS A 39 -8.82 3.69 6.77
CA HIS A 39 -9.98 2.85 6.98
C HIS A 39 -9.63 1.52 7.65
N ARG A 40 -10.50 1.08 8.57
CA ARG A 40 -10.48 -0.23 9.20
C ARG A 40 -11.71 -1.03 8.75
N GLY A 41 -11.50 -1.95 7.82
CA GLY A 41 -12.51 -2.91 7.39
C GLY A 41 -12.60 -4.09 8.33
N ARG A 42 -13.42 -5.08 7.98
CA ARG A 42 -13.60 -6.29 8.79
C ARG A 42 -12.38 -7.21 8.72
N HIS A 43 -11.85 -7.42 7.52
CA HIS A 43 -10.69 -8.27 7.25
C HIS A 43 -9.48 -7.49 6.74
N VAL A 44 -9.63 -6.21 6.41
CA VAL A 44 -8.60 -5.41 5.74
C VAL A 44 -8.45 -4.02 6.34
N MET A 45 -7.36 -3.35 5.99
CA MET A 45 -7.15 -1.93 6.22
C MET A 45 -6.78 -1.21 4.94
N VAL A 46 -7.01 0.11 4.94
CA VAL A 46 -6.49 1.03 3.93
C VAL A 46 -5.61 2.05 4.63
N MET A 47 -4.41 2.28 4.12
CA MET A 47 -3.48 3.28 4.64
C MET A 47 -2.79 4.06 3.53
N MET A 48 -2.27 5.25 3.83
CA MET A 48 -1.41 5.98 2.90
C MET A 48 0.01 5.41 2.94
N ASN A 49 0.64 5.31 1.78
CA ASN A 49 2.06 4.96 1.73
C ASN A 49 2.89 6.16 2.23
N LYS A 50 3.68 5.96 3.29
CA LYS A 50 4.60 6.97 3.83
C LYS A 50 5.66 7.41 2.81
N TYR A 51 5.99 6.54 1.86
CA TYR A 51 6.97 6.77 0.80
C TYR A 51 6.29 6.61 -0.57
N PRO A 52 5.41 7.55 -0.95
CA PRO A 52 4.55 7.40 -2.12
C PRO A 52 5.36 7.45 -3.44
N TYR A 53 4.84 6.79 -4.48
CA TYR A 53 5.32 6.99 -5.86
C TYR A 53 4.72 8.28 -6.44
N ASN A 54 3.45 8.52 -6.17
CA ASN A 54 2.70 9.73 -6.49
C ASN A 54 1.76 10.07 -5.32
N ASN A 55 1.31 11.33 -5.27
CA ASN A 55 0.29 11.77 -4.32
C ASN A 55 -0.96 10.88 -4.41
N GLY A 56 -1.50 10.48 -3.25
CA GLY A 56 -2.65 9.55 -3.20
C GLY A 56 -2.27 8.08 -3.35
N HIS A 57 -0.98 7.70 -3.24
CA HIS A 57 -0.57 6.30 -3.18
C HIS A 57 -1.10 5.63 -1.90
N LEU A 58 -2.07 4.73 -2.08
CA LEU A 58 -2.67 3.95 -1.01
C LEU A 58 -2.16 2.51 -0.99
N LEU A 59 -2.18 1.92 0.20
CA LEU A 59 -1.93 0.51 0.45
C LEU A 59 -3.22 -0.13 0.98
N VAL A 60 -3.60 -1.27 0.44
CA VAL A 60 -4.72 -2.09 0.92
C VAL A 60 -4.18 -3.46 1.34
N ALA A 61 -4.32 -3.80 2.62
CA ALA A 61 -3.69 -4.97 3.22
C ALA A 61 -4.67 -5.73 4.14
N PRO A 62 -4.57 -7.07 4.26
CA PRO A 62 -5.36 -7.81 5.23
C PRO A 62 -4.88 -7.51 6.66
N TRP A 63 -5.75 -7.65 7.66
CA TRP A 63 -5.35 -7.59 9.07
C TRP A 63 -4.46 -8.78 9.45
N ARG A 64 -4.78 -9.96 8.91
CA ARG A 64 -3.99 -11.15 9.17
C ARG A 64 -2.65 -11.06 8.47
N HIS A 65 -1.60 -11.42 9.19
CA HIS A 65 -0.26 -11.49 8.65
C HIS A 65 -0.16 -12.67 7.65
N ALA A 66 0.01 -12.35 6.38
CA ALA A 66 0.13 -13.32 5.30
C ALA A 66 1.00 -12.76 4.17
N SER A 67 1.92 -13.55 3.66
CA SER A 67 2.85 -13.16 2.59
C SER A 67 2.37 -13.58 1.20
N SER A 68 1.37 -14.47 1.09
CA SER A 68 0.83 -14.95 -0.18
C SER A 68 -0.69 -14.83 -0.27
N LEU A 69 -1.18 -14.54 -1.49
CA LEU A 69 -2.61 -14.57 -1.84
C LEU A 69 -3.26 -15.94 -1.62
N THR A 70 -2.47 -17.01 -1.74
CA THR A 70 -2.93 -18.40 -1.54
C THR A 70 -3.26 -18.71 -0.08
N ASP A 71 -2.69 -17.95 0.84
CA ASP A 71 -2.86 -18.19 2.27
C ASP A 71 -4.14 -17.54 2.79
N LEU A 72 -4.73 -16.62 2.02
CA LEU A 72 -5.94 -15.87 2.38
C LEU A 72 -7.19 -16.74 2.40
N HIS A 73 -8.14 -16.40 3.26
CA HIS A 73 -9.51 -16.90 3.17
C HIS A 73 -10.28 -16.17 2.06
N ASP A 74 -11.36 -16.78 1.56
CA ASP A 74 -12.16 -16.19 0.47
C ASP A 74 -12.75 -14.83 0.86
N GLU A 75 -13.26 -14.70 2.09
CA GLU A 75 -13.72 -13.40 2.62
C GLU A 75 -12.63 -12.34 2.65
N GLU A 76 -11.40 -12.68 3.00
CA GLU A 76 -10.27 -11.74 3.03
C GLU A 76 -9.93 -11.27 1.61
N ARG A 77 -9.83 -12.20 0.65
CA ARG A 77 -9.59 -11.88 -0.77
C ARG A 77 -10.69 -10.99 -1.35
N LEU A 78 -11.95 -11.31 -1.04
CA LEU A 78 -13.09 -10.56 -1.52
C LEU A 78 -13.06 -9.13 -0.99
N GLU A 79 -12.90 -8.94 0.32
CA GLU A 79 -12.89 -7.62 0.93
C GLU A 79 -11.66 -6.80 0.47
N LEU A 80 -10.50 -7.43 0.28
CA LEU A 80 -9.33 -6.78 -0.31
C LEU A 80 -9.66 -6.16 -1.68
N MET A 81 -10.24 -6.95 -2.58
CA MET A 81 -10.56 -6.47 -3.93
C MET A 81 -11.69 -5.43 -3.93
N GLN A 82 -12.66 -5.55 -3.03
CA GLN A 82 -13.69 -4.52 -2.83
C GLN A 82 -13.08 -3.19 -2.41
N TRP A 83 -12.10 -3.21 -1.49
CA TRP A 83 -11.44 -1.99 -1.04
C TRP A 83 -10.48 -1.42 -2.06
N VAL A 84 -9.74 -2.24 -2.81
CA VAL A 84 -8.96 -1.77 -3.96
C VAL A 84 -9.86 -1.02 -4.95
N THR A 85 -10.99 -1.61 -5.33
CA THR A 85 -11.98 -0.99 -6.24
C THR A 85 -12.53 0.32 -5.67
N ARG A 86 -12.86 0.35 -4.37
CA ARG A 86 -13.39 1.53 -3.70
C ARG A 86 -12.36 2.65 -3.61
N CYS A 87 -11.11 2.32 -3.28
CA CYS A 87 -10.00 3.27 -3.25
C CYS A 87 -9.79 3.91 -4.63
N THR A 88 -9.80 3.12 -5.70
CA THR A 88 -9.74 3.65 -7.08
C THR A 88 -10.87 4.61 -7.36
N SER A 89 -12.12 4.26 -7.03
CA SER A 89 -13.27 5.15 -7.22
C SER A 89 -13.17 6.45 -6.42
N ILE A 90 -12.73 6.38 -5.16
CA ILE A 90 -12.55 7.56 -4.31
C ILE A 90 -11.48 8.48 -4.90
N LEU A 91 -10.31 7.92 -5.25
CA LEU A 91 -9.21 8.67 -5.85
C LEU A 91 -9.62 9.30 -7.18
N SER A 92 -10.41 8.60 -8.00
CA SER A 92 -10.99 9.16 -9.23
C SER A 92 -11.81 10.41 -8.95
N THR A 93 -12.66 10.39 -7.93
CA THR A 93 -13.51 11.54 -7.57
C THR A 93 -12.72 12.70 -6.97
N VAL A 94 -11.79 12.42 -6.07
CA VAL A 94 -11.13 13.48 -5.28
C VAL A 94 -9.86 14.03 -5.91
N MET A 95 -9.25 13.32 -6.86
CA MET A 95 -7.98 13.71 -7.49
C MET A 95 -8.02 13.82 -9.02
N ASN A 96 -9.04 13.24 -9.67
CA ASN A 96 -9.17 13.20 -11.13
C ASN A 96 -7.86 12.78 -11.88
N PRO A 97 -7.28 11.60 -11.58
CA PRO A 97 -6.13 11.07 -12.30
C PRO A 97 -6.51 10.57 -13.70
N ASP A 98 -5.54 10.55 -14.60
CA ASP A 98 -5.69 10.03 -15.97
C ASP A 98 -5.62 8.49 -16.02
N GLY A 99 -5.14 7.85 -14.95
CA GLY A 99 -5.04 6.40 -14.86
C GLY A 99 -4.55 5.92 -13.49
N PHE A 100 -4.35 4.60 -13.37
CA PHE A 100 -3.87 3.97 -12.14
C PHE A 100 -2.87 2.85 -12.41
N ASN A 101 -1.95 2.65 -11.46
CA ASN A 101 -1.27 1.38 -11.27
C ASN A 101 -1.80 0.69 -10.04
N ILE A 102 -2.23 -0.55 -10.23
CA ILE A 102 -2.75 -1.40 -9.18
C ILE A 102 -2.01 -2.72 -9.26
N GLY A 103 -1.38 -3.13 -8.17
CA GLY A 103 -0.59 -4.34 -8.14
C GLY A 103 0.02 -4.61 -6.77
N MET A 104 0.71 -5.74 -6.66
CA MET A 104 1.44 -6.13 -5.47
C MET A 104 2.76 -6.78 -5.88
N ASN A 105 3.73 -6.72 -4.99
CA ASN A 105 4.99 -7.43 -5.12
C ASN A 105 5.01 -8.56 -4.09
N LEU A 106 5.25 -9.79 -4.53
CA LEU A 106 5.28 -10.98 -3.68
C LEU A 106 6.71 -11.55 -3.63
N GLY A 107 7.31 -11.56 -2.43
CA GLY A 107 8.71 -11.96 -2.22
C GLY A 107 9.73 -10.84 -2.43
N ALA A 108 10.90 -10.96 -1.79
CA ALA A 108 11.97 -9.96 -1.87
C ALA A 108 12.40 -9.64 -3.32
N GLU A 109 12.55 -10.67 -4.15
CA GLU A 109 13.01 -10.53 -5.55
C GLU A 109 12.00 -9.80 -6.44
N ALA A 110 10.71 -9.81 -6.08
CA ALA A 110 9.69 -9.01 -6.76
C ALA A 110 9.70 -7.54 -6.32
N GLY A 111 10.56 -7.15 -5.38
CA GLY A 111 10.64 -5.80 -4.84
C GLY A 111 9.62 -5.52 -3.74
N ALA A 112 9.21 -6.53 -2.97
CA ALA A 112 8.36 -6.33 -1.80
C ALA A 112 9.11 -5.53 -0.72
N GLY A 113 8.61 -4.33 -0.40
CA GLY A 113 9.19 -3.49 0.67
C GLY A 113 8.92 -4.02 2.09
N VAL A 114 7.85 -4.80 2.23
CA VAL A 114 7.50 -5.58 3.42
C VAL A 114 7.16 -6.97 2.92
N GLU A 115 8.15 -7.85 2.93
CA GLU A 115 8.07 -9.16 2.28
C GLU A 115 7.03 -10.10 2.91
N GLU A 116 6.91 -10.06 4.24
CA GLU A 116 6.11 -11.03 4.99
C GLU A 116 4.60 -10.69 5.03
N HIS A 117 4.22 -9.48 4.59
CA HIS A 117 2.83 -9.02 4.65
C HIS A 117 2.39 -8.41 3.31
N LEU A 118 1.56 -9.17 2.58
CA LEU A 118 1.06 -8.78 1.27
C LEU A 118 0.19 -7.52 1.34
N HIS A 119 0.30 -6.68 0.32
CA HIS A 119 -0.52 -5.49 0.20
C HIS A 119 -0.64 -5.07 -1.27
N PHE A 120 -1.80 -4.57 -1.65
CA PHE A 120 -1.98 -3.90 -2.92
C PHE A 120 -1.53 -2.46 -2.83
N HIS A 121 -0.79 -2.02 -3.83
CA HIS A 121 -0.58 -0.63 -4.16
C HIS A 121 -1.72 -0.14 -5.05
N VAL A 122 -2.27 1.04 -4.72
CA VAL A 122 -3.18 1.79 -5.60
C VAL A 122 -2.56 3.16 -5.83
N VAL A 123 -2.01 3.36 -7.02
CA VAL A 123 -1.23 4.56 -7.36
C VAL A 123 -1.94 5.33 -8.47
N PRO A 124 -2.48 6.54 -8.19
CA PRO A 124 -3.05 7.40 -9.22
C PRO A 124 -1.93 8.00 -10.10
N ARG A 125 -2.22 8.14 -11.40
CA ARG A 125 -1.26 8.55 -12.43
C ARG A 125 -1.81 9.68 -13.30
N TRP A 126 -0.90 10.51 -13.80
CA TRP A 126 -1.21 11.61 -14.70
C TRP A 126 -0.34 11.56 -15.94
N ARG A 127 -0.86 12.06 -17.05
CA ARG A 127 -0.09 12.15 -18.29
C ARG A 127 1.12 13.07 -18.07
N GLY A 128 2.31 12.51 -18.30
CA GLY A 128 3.57 13.25 -18.14
C GLY A 128 4.13 13.26 -16.71
N ASP A 129 3.54 12.49 -15.79
CA ASP A 129 4.23 12.16 -14.54
C ASP A 129 5.40 11.19 -14.80
N THR A 130 6.25 10.98 -13.80
CA THR A 130 7.42 10.09 -13.93
C THR A 130 6.98 8.63 -14.04
N ASN A 131 7.06 8.08 -15.24
CA ASN A 131 6.72 6.70 -15.58
C ASN A 131 7.81 5.69 -15.18
N PHE A 132 7.39 4.44 -14.96
CA PHE A 132 8.23 3.23 -14.88
C PHE A 132 8.58 2.69 -16.28
#